data_AF-A0A817MVL1-F1
#
_entry.id   AF-A0A817MVL1-F1
#
_cell.length_a   1.000
_cell.length_b   1.000
_cell.length_c   1.000
_cell.angle_alpha   90.00
_cell.angle_beta   90.00
_cell.angle_gamma   90.00
#
_symmetry.space_group_name_H-M   'P 1'
#
loop_
_entity.id
_entity.type
_entity.pdbx_description
1 polymer ?
#
loop_
_entity_poly.entity_id
_entity_poly.type
_entity_poly.pdbx_seq_one_letter_code
_entity_poly.pdbx_strand_id
1 'polypeptide(L)'
;MSDTSVTNERTNDLPVAHVSVNVTIDDDCTVINNAGEVGQSDSNDQSSHEEKMFYSKVNCYESRLKFVEKVILSLDYYQKILFAVKLAKGGKTACIDNKFYNWCKKHFKINNTTGHDILVSLKNDRRIVFTESYFTILKDIHEKTGHGGRDKMRYEFSHHYYWLPSTVIDLFLQCCVSCQLRKPVKNPVVSTAIISIGYMTRLQMDLIDLRTRPDKDFQWILHCRDHYSKYS
;
A
#
# COMPACT_ATOMS: atom_id res chain seq x y z
N MET A 1 51.34 -10.57 54.38
CA MET A 1 50.51 -9.46 53.89
C MET A 1 50.73 -9.32 52.40
N SER A 2 50.01 -10.11 51.60
CA SER A 2 49.88 -10.00 50.15
C SER A 2 49.16 -11.26 49.65
N ASP A 3 47.83 -11.26 49.79
CA ASP A 3 46.96 -12.22 49.11
C ASP A 3 46.75 -11.76 47.67
N THR A 4 47.02 -12.64 46.71
CA THR A 4 46.60 -12.49 45.31
C THR A 4 45.70 -13.68 44.99
N SER A 5 44.39 -13.50 45.17
CA SER A 5 43.37 -14.45 44.74
C SER A 5 42.68 -13.92 43.48
N VAL A 6 42.93 -14.62 42.37
CA VAL A 6 42.22 -14.48 41.12
C VAL A 6 40.85 -15.14 41.28
N THR A 7 39.78 -14.36 41.30
CA THR A 7 38.40 -14.87 41.16
C THR A 7 37.86 -14.51 39.80
N ASN A 8 37.60 -15.55 39.02
CA ASN A 8 37.04 -15.56 37.68
C ASN A 8 35.52 -15.33 37.77
N GLU A 9 35.03 -14.17 37.36
CA GLU A 9 33.60 -13.88 37.28
C GLU A 9 33.01 -14.51 36.02
N ARG A 10 32.25 -15.60 36.20
CA ARG A 10 31.38 -16.16 35.16
C ARG A 10 30.16 -15.26 35.01
N THR A 11 30.08 -14.56 33.88
CA THR A 11 28.85 -13.93 33.38
C THR A 11 27.84 -15.02 33.04
N ASN A 12 26.73 -15.07 33.79
CA ASN A 12 25.57 -15.88 33.42
C ASN A 12 24.78 -15.12 32.35
N ASP A 13 25.14 -15.34 31.07
CA ASP A 13 24.29 -14.98 29.95
C ASP A 13 23.08 -15.91 29.90
N LEU A 14 21.90 -15.35 30.18
CA LEU A 14 20.61 -15.99 29.92
C LEU A 14 20.40 -16.05 28.40
N PRO A 15 20.02 -17.20 27.82
CA PRO A 15 19.84 -17.31 26.39
C PRO A 15 18.62 -16.52 25.94
N VAL A 16 18.84 -15.46 25.16
CA VAL A 16 17.81 -14.79 24.38
C VAL A 16 17.38 -15.76 23.28
N ALA A 17 16.27 -16.46 23.52
CA ALA A 17 15.59 -17.22 22.50
C ALA A 17 15.07 -16.24 21.44
N HIS A 18 15.82 -16.07 20.34
CA HIS A 18 15.29 -15.54 19.11
C HIS A 18 14.27 -16.54 18.56
N VAL A 19 13.01 -16.38 18.97
CA VAL A 19 11.88 -17.05 18.33
C VAL A 19 11.59 -16.28 17.05
N SER A 20 12.03 -16.82 15.92
CA SER A 20 11.59 -16.37 14.60
C SER A 20 10.10 -16.69 14.46
N VAL A 21 9.24 -15.71 14.71
CA VAL A 21 7.79 -15.82 14.54
C VAL A 21 7.47 -15.59 13.06
N ASN A 22 7.09 -16.65 12.34
CA ASN A 22 6.50 -16.51 11.02
C ASN A 22 5.05 -16.05 11.19
N VAL A 23 4.80 -14.77 10.90
CA VAL A 23 3.47 -14.16 10.89
C VAL A 23 2.82 -14.43 9.53
N THR A 24 1.69 -15.13 9.53
CA THR A 24 0.77 -15.14 8.38
C THR A 24 -0.48 -14.35 8.76
N ILE A 25 -1.07 -13.68 7.79
CA ILE A 25 -2.25 -12.83 7.95
C ILE A 25 -3.34 -13.50 7.12
N ASP A 26 -4.41 -13.95 7.77
CA ASP A 26 -5.56 -14.55 7.09
C ASP A 26 -6.43 -13.48 6.38
N ASP A 27 -7.42 -13.94 5.60
CA ASP A 27 -8.42 -13.10 4.93
C ASP A 27 -9.17 -12.18 5.91
N ASP A 28 -9.12 -12.52 7.21
CA ASP A 28 -9.65 -11.75 8.32
C ASP A 28 -8.58 -10.92 9.05
N CYS A 29 -7.41 -10.64 8.49
CA CYS A 29 -6.36 -9.78 9.07
C CYS A 29 -6.05 -10.00 10.55
N THR A 30 -6.03 -11.26 10.96
CA THR A 30 -5.64 -11.71 12.29
C THR A 30 -4.17 -12.15 12.30
N VAL A 31 -3.54 -12.09 13.47
CA VAL A 31 -2.22 -12.67 13.70
C VAL A 31 -2.45 -14.14 14.06
N ILE A 32 -2.12 -15.06 13.15
CA ILE A 32 -2.17 -16.50 13.39
C ILE A 32 -0.76 -17.02 13.73
N ASN A 33 -0.66 -17.76 14.85
CA ASN A 33 0.53 -18.53 15.22
C ASN A 33 0.32 -19.98 14.76
N ASN A 34 0.84 -20.36 13.59
CA ASN A 34 0.71 -21.72 13.09
C ASN A 34 2.07 -22.41 12.98
N ALA A 35 2.20 -23.55 13.67
CA ALA A 35 3.30 -24.49 13.49
C ALA A 35 3.04 -25.34 12.25
N GLY A 36 3.76 -25.06 11.16
CA GLY A 36 4.07 -25.96 10.03
C GLY A 36 2.93 -26.50 9.16
N GLU A 37 2.95 -26.19 7.86
CA GLU A 37 3.20 -27.14 6.74
C GLU A 37 3.11 -26.40 5.38
N VAL A 38 4.06 -26.69 4.49
CA VAL A 38 4.23 -26.02 3.18
C VAL A 38 3.46 -26.78 2.10
N GLY A 39 2.54 -26.08 1.43
CA GLY A 39 1.90 -26.51 0.18
C GLY A 39 2.07 -25.44 -0.91
N GLN A 40 2.60 -25.84 -2.08
CA GLN A 40 2.92 -25.00 -3.24
C GLN A 40 1.67 -24.50 -4.00
N SER A 41 1.65 -23.21 -4.38
CA SER A 41 0.82 -22.68 -5.47
C SER A 41 1.50 -21.46 -6.14
N ASP A 42 1.58 -21.50 -7.47
CA ASP A 42 2.38 -20.61 -8.35
C ASP A 42 1.81 -19.17 -8.53
N SER A 43 1.01 -18.68 -7.59
CA SER A 43 0.46 -17.31 -7.55
C SER A 43 1.19 -16.38 -6.58
N ASN A 44 2.22 -16.88 -5.89
CA ASN A 44 2.79 -16.23 -4.71
C ASN A 44 3.87 -15.16 -5.04
N ASP A 45 4.52 -15.21 -6.21
CA ASP A 45 5.66 -14.35 -6.52
C ASP A 45 5.28 -12.89 -6.83
N GLN A 46 4.21 -12.68 -7.60
CA GLN A 46 3.76 -11.34 -7.99
C GLN A 46 3.20 -10.55 -6.80
N SER A 47 2.46 -11.23 -5.91
CA SER A 47 1.87 -10.62 -4.71
C SER A 47 2.96 -10.11 -3.76
N SER A 48 4.06 -10.86 -3.62
CA SER A 48 5.17 -10.48 -2.75
C SER A 48 5.87 -9.18 -3.20
N HIS A 49 5.96 -8.93 -4.51
CA HIS A 49 6.61 -7.75 -5.04
C HIS A 49 5.76 -6.48 -4.90
N GLU A 50 4.46 -6.57 -5.19
CA GLU A 50 3.52 -5.46 -5.01
C GLU A 50 3.44 -5.02 -3.54
N GLU A 51 3.42 -5.99 -2.63
CA GLU A 51 3.41 -5.76 -1.19
C GLU A 51 4.69 -5.06 -0.71
N LYS A 52 5.87 -5.55 -1.13
CA LYS A 52 7.16 -4.90 -0.83
C LYS A 52 7.21 -3.47 -1.33
N MET A 53 6.76 -3.23 -2.57
CA MET A 53 6.72 -1.89 -3.16
C MET A 53 5.75 -0.98 -2.38
N PHE A 54 4.60 -1.50 -1.95
CA PHE A 54 3.64 -0.77 -1.14
C PHE A 54 4.26 -0.35 0.21
N TYR A 55 4.82 -1.29 0.98
CA TYR A 55 5.41 -0.97 2.28
C TYR A 55 6.62 -0.05 2.17
N SER A 56 7.42 -0.15 1.10
CA SER A 56 8.49 0.82 0.83
C SER A 56 7.95 2.26 0.74
N LYS A 57 6.83 2.46 0.05
CA LYS A 57 6.17 3.78 -0.03
C LYS A 57 5.54 4.20 1.29
N VAL A 58 4.94 3.27 2.03
CA VAL A 58 4.39 3.56 3.37
C VAL A 58 5.49 4.02 4.30
N ASN A 59 6.63 3.32 4.37
CA ASN A 59 7.79 3.69 5.19
C ASN A 59 8.34 5.08 4.83
N CYS A 60 8.37 5.42 3.53
CA CYS A 60 8.72 6.77 3.08
C CYS A 60 7.70 7.84 3.53
N TYR A 61 6.43 7.48 3.64
CA TYR A 61 5.40 8.34 4.20
C TYR A 61 5.55 8.48 5.73
N GLU A 62 5.85 7.40 6.45
CA GLU A 62 6.05 7.42 7.91
C GLU A 62 7.18 8.36 8.31
N SER A 63 8.32 8.31 7.60
CA SER A 63 9.49 9.16 7.90
C SER A 63 9.23 10.66 7.74
N ARG A 64 8.15 11.03 7.03
CA ARG A 64 7.74 12.43 6.82
C ARG A 64 6.74 12.91 7.86
N LEU A 65 6.22 12.04 8.73
CA LEU A 65 5.24 12.40 9.75
C LEU A 65 5.92 12.92 11.01
N LYS A 66 5.42 14.04 11.55
CA LYS A 66 5.88 14.58 12.83
C LYS A 66 5.42 13.76 14.05
N PHE A 67 4.29 13.05 13.92
CA PHE A 67 3.65 12.29 15.00
C PHE A 67 3.14 10.94 14.48
N VAL A 68 4.07 10.01 14.23
CA VAL A 68 3.75 8.69 13.64
C VAL A 68 2.74 7.93 14.49
N GLU A 69 2.99 7.81 15.80
CA GLU A 69 2.17 7.03 16.75
C GLU A 69 0.69 7.45 16.83
N LYS A 70 0.37 8.68 16.45
CA LYS A 70 -1.01 9.19 16.44
C LYS A 70 -1.74 8.89 15.14
N VAL A 71 -1.00 8.68 14.06
CA VAL A 71 -1.51 8.60 12.68
C VAL A 71 -1.53 7.16 12.21
N ILE A 72 -0.49 6.41 12.52
CA ILE A 72 -0.29 5.02 12.12
C ILE A 72 -0.29 4.15 13.37
N LEU A 73 -0.98 3.03 13.26
CA LEU A 73 -1.15 2.09 14.35
C LEU A 73 -0.19 0.90 14.16
N SER A 74 0.93 0.91 14.86
CA SER A 74 1.87 -0.22 14.86
C SER A 74 1.26 -1.47 15.50
N LEU A 75 1.78 -2.64 15.15
CA LEU A 75 1.34 -3.91 15.75
C LEU A 75 1.51 -3.90 17.28
N ASP A 76 2.65 -3.43 17.78
CA ASP A 76 2.91 -3.33 19.22
C ASP A 76 1.88 -2.43 19.92
N TYR A 77 1.53 -1.28 19.34
CA TYR A 77 0.52 -0.40 19.92
C TYR A 77 -0.88 -1.00 19.85
N TYR A 78 -1.22 -1.69 18.76
CA TYR A 78 -2.47 -2.45 18.65
C TYR A 78 -2.57 -3.52 19.76
N GLN A 79 -1.51 -4.30 19.97
CA GLN A 79 -1.45 -5.31 21.03
C GLN A 79 -1.57 -4.70 22.44
N LYS A 80 -0.93 -3.54 22.68
CA LYS A 80 -1.06 -2.80 23.93
C LYS A 80 -2.50 -2.37 24.20
N ILE A 81 -3.22 -1.87 23.19
CA ILE A 81 -4.64 -1.53 23.33
C ILE A 81 -5.46 -2.79 23.62
N LEU A 82 -5.24 -3.87 22.87
CA LEU A 82 -5.97 -5.12 23.02
C LEU A 82 -5.80 -5.70 24.43
N PHE A 83 -4.56 -5.71 24.94
CA PHE A 83 -4.27 -6.09 26.32
C PHE A 83 -4.99 -5.20 27.34
N ALA A 84 -4.95 -3.87 27.14
CA ALA A 84 -5.62 -2.92 28.03
C ALA A 84 -7.14 -3.12 28.07
N VAL A 85 -7.78 -3.44 26.94
CA VAL A 85 -9.23 -3.70 26.89
C VAL A 85 -9.60 -5.05 27.53
N LYS A 86 -8.75 -6.07 27.38
CA LYS A 86 -8.94 -7.39 28.01
C LYS A 86 -8.80 -7.38 29.53
N LEU A 87 -8.06 -6.43 30.10
CA LEU A 87 -7.88 -6.34 31.55
C LEU A 87 -9.24 -6.17 32.26
N ALA A 88 -9.59 -7.16 33.08
CA ALA A 88 -10.79 -7.18 33.90
C ALA A 88 -10.85 -5.95 34.83
N LYS A 89 -12.07 -5.52 35.20
CA LYS A 89 -12.27 -4.47 36.21
C LYS A 89 -11.60 -4.93 37.51
N GLY A 90 -10.48 -4.30 37.90
CA GLY A 90 -9.75 -4.60 39.14
C GLY A 90 -8.43 -5.37 38.97
N GLY A 91 -8.02 -5.73 37.75
CA GLY A 91 -6.68 -6.26 37.51
C GLY A 91 -5.61 -5.20 37.82
N LYS A 92 -4.49 -5.61 38.45
CA LYS A 92 -3.39 -4.68 38.79
C LYS A 92 -2.87 -3.99 37.52
N THR A 93 -3.12 -2.69 37.39
CA THR A 93 -2.61 -1.80 36.33
C THR A 93 -1.11 -1.48 36.45
N ALA A 94 -0.33 -2.31 37.16
CA ALA A 94 1.05 -1.99 37.50
C ALA A 94 1.95 -1.68 36.27
N CYS A 95 1.60 -2.20 35.09
CA CYS A 95 2.33 -1.98 33.84
C CYS A 95 1.69 -0.93 32.89
N ILE A 96 0.49 -0.41 33.18
CA ILE A 96 -0.24 0.47 32.27
C ILE A 96 -0.75 1.72 32.99
N ASP A 97 -0.47 2.89 32.40
CA ASP A 97 -1.01 4.16 32.88
C ASP A 97 -2.55 4.09 32.94
N ASN A 98 -3.09 4.45 34.10
CA ASN A 98 -4.52 4.48 34.35
C ASN A 98 -5.25 5.42 33.36
N LYS A 99 -4.60 6.49 32.88
CA LYS A 99 -5.17 7.35 31.83
C LYS A 99 -5.35 6.61 30.52
N PHE A 100 -4.33 5.86 30.09
CA PHE A 100 -4.37 5.05 28.86
C PHE A 100 -5.42 3.95 28.95
N TYR A 101 -5.47 3.23 30.08
CA TYR A 101 -6.49 2.20 30.31
C TYR A 101 -7.92 2.72 30.17
N ASN A 102 -8.23 3.83 30.85
CA ASN A 102 -9.56 4.43 30.79
C ASN A 102 -9.88 4.97 29.38
N TRP A 103 -8.88 5.50 28.68
CA TRP A 103 -9.03 5.89 27.27
C TRP A 103 -9.35 4.68 26.39
N CYS A 104 -8.60 3.59 26.51
CA CYS A 104 -8.86 2.36 25.74
C CYS A 104 -10.28 1.84 25.94
N LYS A 105 -10.73 1.76 27.20
CA LYS A 105 -12.10 1.32 27.53
C LYS A 105 -13.19 2.25 27.01
N LYS A 106 -12.92 3.54 26.93
CA LYS A 106 -13.87 4.54 26.41
C LYS A 106 -14.00 4.46 24.88
N HIS A 107 -12.95 4.03 24.18
CA HIS A 107 -12.87 4.15 22.73
C HIS A 107 -12.94 2.81 21.98
N PHE A 108 -12.72 1.68 22.65
CA PHE A 108 -12.61 0.38 22.00
C PHE A 108 -13.40 -0.73 22.69
N LYS A 109 -13.82 -1.70 21.90
CA LYS A 109 -14.33 -3.01 22.34
C LYS A 109 -13.61 -4.12 21.57
N ILE A 110 -13.68 -5.32 22.11
CA ILE A 110 -13.21 -6.52 21.45
C ILE A 110 -14.44 -7.31 21.00
N ASN A 111 -14.46 -7.69 19.72
CA ASN A 111 -15.40 -8.65 19.18
C ASN A 111 -14.67 -9.97 18.97
N ASN A 112 -15.29 -11.08 19.38
CA ASN A 112 -14.80 -12.41 19.04
C ASN A 112 -15.44 -12.84 17.73
N THR A 113 -14.64 -12.95 16.68
CA THR A 113 -15.05 -13.52 15.40
C THR A 113 -14.18 -14.75 15.20
N THR A 114 -14.80 -15.90 14.91
CA THR A 114 -14.09 -17.15 14.57
C THR A 114 -12.99 -17.59 15.56
N GLY A 115 -13.10 -17.21 16.84
CA GLY A 115 -12.12 -17.54 17.88
C GLY A 115 -10.95 -16.56 18.01
N HIS A 116 -10.98 -15.46 17.25
CA HIS A 116 -9.96 -14.41 17.28
C HIS A 116 -10.54 -13.10 17.82
N ASP A 117 -9.71 -12.40 18.60
CA ASP A 117 -10.05 -11.11 19.19
C ASP A 117 -9.77 -9.97 18.20
N ILE A 118 -10.84 -9.34 17.71
CA ILE A 118 -10.75 -8.20 16.80
C ILE A 118 -11.07 -6.92 17.57
N LEU A 119 -10.19 -5.92 17.45
CA LEU A 119 -10.40 -4.61 18.06
C LEU A 119 -11.34 -3.75 17.19
N VAL A 120 -12.37 -3.21 17.81
CA VAL A 120 -13.41 -2.41 17.15
C VAL A 120 -13.58 -1.07 17.86
N SER A 121 -13.77 0.00 17.09
CA SER A 121 -14.05 1.33 17.63
C SER A 121 -15.45 1.40 18.22
N LEU A 122 -15.56 1.84 19.48
CA LEU A 122 -16.83 1.94 20.19
C LEU A 122 -17.77 3.01 19.60
N LYS A 123 -17.20 4.04 18.94
CA LYS A 123 -17.97 5.15 18.38
C LYS A 123 -18.64 4.82 17.05
N ASN A 124 -17.90 4.12 16.19
CA ASN A 124 -18.28 3.94 14.79
C ASN A 124 -18.62 2.48 14.46
N ASP A 125 -18.40 1.56 15.40
CA ASP A 125 -18.52 0.11 15.22
C ASP A 125 -17.71 -0.46 14.06
N ARG A 126 -16.55 0.15 13.80
CA ARG A 126 -15.64 -0.20 12.70
C ARG A 126 -14.39 -0.89 13.22
N ARG A 127 -13.91 -1.86 12.46
CA ARG A 127 -12.70 -2.60 12.76
C ARG A 127 -11.47 -1.71 12.71
N ILE A 128 -10.58 -1.88 13.67
CA ILE A 128 -9.34 -1.14 13.73
C ILE A 128 -8.26 -1.85 12.95
N VAL A 129 -7.53 -1.07 12.16
CA VAL A 129 -6.49 -1.56 11.26
C VAL A 129 -5.11 -1.17 11.79
N PHE A 130 -4.15 -2.09 11.70
CA PHE A 130 -2.74 -1.91 12.05
C PHE A 130 -1.83 -2.08 10.82
N THR A 131 -0.60 -1.57 10.90
CA THR A 131 0.30 -1.41 9.74
C THR A 131 0.45 -2.67 8.87
N GLU A 132 0.69 -3.83 9.47
CA GLU A 132 0.93 -5.08 8.72
C GLU A 132 -0.32 -5.62 8.01
N SER A 133 -1.51 -5.25 8.48
CA SER A 133 -2.78 -5.63 7.84
C SER A 133 -3.17 -4.71 6.67
N TYR A 134 -2.45 -3.61 6.44
CA TYR A 134 -2.84 -2.61 5.44
C TYR A 134 -2.94 -3.19 4.04
N PHE A 135 -1.95 -3.97 3.61
CA PHE A 135 -1.90 -4.50 2.25
C PHE A 135 -3.06 -5.48 1.99
N THR A 136 -3.25 -6.46 2.85
CA THR A 136 -4.30 -7.49 2.72
C THR A 136 -5.69 -6.88 2.66
N ILE A 137 -6.03 -5.95 3.57
CA ILE A 137 -7.34 -5.29 3.60
C ILE A 137 -7.57 -4.45 2.35
N LEU A 138 -6.58 -3.65 1.96
CA LEU A 138 -6.73 -2.78 0.78
C LEU A 138 -6.82 -3.60 -0.50
N LYS A 139 -6.07 -4.70 -0.60
CA LYS A 139 -6.15 -5.63 -1.73
C LYS A 139 -7.54 -6.26 -1.83
N ASP A 140 -8.06 -6.80 -0.73
CA ASP A 140 -9.40 -7.39 -0.68
C ASP A 140 -10.50 -6.39 -1.09
N ILE A 141 -10.51 -5.18 -0.51
CA ILE A 141 -11.48 -4.14 -0.89
C ILE A 141 -11.32 -3.75 -2.37
N HIS A 142 -10.08 -3.65 -2.85
CA HIS A 142 -9.81 -3.25 -4.23
C HIS A 142 -10.28 -4.30 -5.23
N GLU A 143 -10.12 -5.57 -4.92
CA GLU A 143 -10.63 -6.70 -5.70
C GLU A 143 -12.16 -6.76 -5.64
N LYS A 144 -12.76 -6.66 -4.44
CA LYS A 144 -14.23 -6.61 -4.25
C LYS A 144 -14.91 -5.48 -5.00
N THR A 145 -14.25 -4.32 -5.08
CA THR A 145 -14.79 -3.16 -5.81
C THR A 145 -14.55 -3.21 -7.31
N GLY A 146 -13.86 -4.24 -7.82
CA GLY A 146 -13.52 -4.40 -9.23
C GLY A 146 -12.49 -3.38 -9.70
N HIS A 147 -11.39 -3.23 -8.96
CA HIS A 147 -10.37 -2.20 -9.17
C HIS A 147 -10.93 -0.77 -9.07
N GLY A 148 -11.75 -0.53 -8.03
CA GLY A 148 -12.35 0.77 -7.77
C GLY A 148 -11.31 1.88 -7.59
N GLY A 149 -11.61 3.08 -8.09
CA GLY A 149 -10.77 4.26 -7.89
C GLY A 149 -10.77 4.75 -6.43
N ARG A 150 -10.10 5.88 -6.20
CA ARG A 150 -9.90 6.48 -4.87
C ARG A 150 -11.17 6.62 -4.06
N ASP A 151 -12.20 7.22 -4.64
CA ASP A 151 -13.39 7.61 -3.88
C ASP A 151 -14.23 6.36 -3.52
N LYS A 152 -14.26 5.35 -4.40
CA LYS A 152 -14.91 4.06 -4.14
C LYS A 152 -14.19 3.27 -3.05
N MET A 153 -12.85 3.21 -3.11
CA MET A 153 -12.02 2.58 -2.07
C MET A 153 -12.25 3.25 -0.70
N ARG A 154 -12.24 4.58 -0.64
CA ARG A 154 -12.45 5.32 0.60
C ARG A 154 -13.86 5.11 1.16
N TYR A 155 -14.86 5.07 0.30
CA TYR A 155 -16.25 4.81 0.69
C TYR A 155 -16.37 3.42 1.34
N GLU A 156 -15.94 2.36 0.66
CA GLU A 156 -16.00 0.97 1.17
C GLU A 156 -15.15 0.79 2.43
N PHE A 157 -13.92 1.30 2.42
CA PHE A 157 -13.04 1.24 3.59
C PHE A 157 -13.70 1.90 4.80
N SER A 158 -14.32 3.08 4.61
CA SER A 158 -14.96 3.80 5.71
C SER A 158 -16.18 3.09 6.29
N HIS A 159 -16.78 2.12 5.60
CA HIS A 159 -17.91 1.36 6.13
C HIS A 159 -17.46 0.28 7.11
N HIS A 160 -16.33 -0.38 6.84
CA HIS A 160 -15.88 -1.55 7.59
C HIS A 160 -14.72 -1.28 8.55
N TYR A 161 -13.87 -0.31 8.21
CA TYR A 161 -12.57 -0.13 8.85
C TYR A 161 -12.36 1.30 9.38
N TYR A 162 -11.41 1.43 10.31
CA TYR A 162 -11.02 2.67 10.95
C TYR A 162 -9.50 2.68 11.23
N TRP A 163 -8.96 3.88 11.47
CA TRP A 163 -7.55 4.09 11.82
C TRP A 163 -6.54 3.89 10.68
N LEU A 164 -6.94 4.21 9.44
CA LEU A 164 -6.04 4.26 8.29
C LEU A 164 -6.03 5.67 7.66
N PRO A 165 -4.86 6.30 7.48
CA PRO A 165 -4.77 7.56 6.77
C PRO A 165 -5.16 7.41 5.29
N SER A 166 -5.96 8.33 4.76
CA SER A 166 -6.38 8.30 3.35
C SER A 166 -5.22 8.34 2.35
N THR A 167 -4.08 8.93 2.74
CA THR A 167 -2.83 8.92 1.97
C THR A 167 -2.33 7.49 1.72
N VAL A 168 -2.50 6.57 2.68
CA VAL A 168 -2.07 5.17 2.53
C VAL A 168 -2.92 4.45 1.47
N ILE A 169 -4.22 4.74 1.41
CA ILE A 169 -5.12 4.24 0.35
C ILE A 169 -4.66 4.74 -1.02
N ASP A 170 -4.30 6.03 -1.12
CA ASP A 170 -3.80 6.60 -2.37
C ASP A 170 -2.47 5.96 -2.81
N LEU A 171 -1.57 5.69 -1.87
CA LEU A 171 -0.30 4.99 -2.14
C LEU A 171 -0.55 3.57 -2.66
N PHE A 172 -1.50 2.84 -2.08
CA PHE A 172 -1.88 1.51 -2.54
C PHE A 172 -2.39 1.54 -4.00
N LEU A 173 -3.28 2.47 -4.34
CA LEU A 173 -3.80 2.62 -5.70
C LEU A 173 -2.73 3.00 -6.74
N GLN A 174 -1.63 3.60 -6.29
CA GLN A 174 -0.46 3.84 -7.12
C GLN A 174 0.42 2.60 -7.29
N CYS A 175 0.22 1.52 -6.54
CA CYS A 175 1.02 0.30 -6.60
C CYS A 175 0.38 -0.82 -7.42
N CYS A 176 -0.95 -0.80 -7.58
CA CYS A 176 -1.66 -1.85 -8.32
C CYS A 176 -1.26 -1.90 -9.81
N VAL A 177 -0.67 -3.03 -10.24
CA VAL A 177 -0.16 -3.21 -11.61
C VAL A 177 -1.28 -3.19 -12.65
N SER A 178 -2.40 -3.88 -12.38
CA SER A 178 -3.53 -3.92 -13.33
C SER A 178 -4.13 -2.52 -13.57
N CYS A 179 -4.23 -1.71 -12.51
CA CYS A 179 -4.66 -0.32 -12.63
C CYS A 179 -3.66 0.54 -13.40
N GLN A 180 -2.36 0.33 -13.19
CA GLN A 180 -1.31 1.07 -13.92
C GLN A 180 -1.33 0.76 -15.41
N LEU A 181 -1.49 -0.51 -15.80
CA LEU A 181 -1.56 -0.92 -17.21
C LEU A 181 -2.78 -0.37 -17.94
N ARG A 182 -3.88 -0.13 -17.22
CA ARG A 182 -5.11 0.46 -17.77
C ARG A 182 -5.10 1.98 -17.83
N LYS A 183 -4.12 2.65 -17.20
CA LYS A 183 -4.07 4.12 -17.24
C LYS A 183 -3.79 4.56 -18.68
N PRO A 184 -4.59 5.47 -19.23
CA PRO A 184 -4.28 6.01 -20.55
C PRO A 184 -2.91 6.67 -20.49
N VAL A 185 -2.08 6.40 -21.49
CA VAL A 185 -0.83 7.14 -21.68
C VAL A 185 -1.25 8.60 -21.78
N LYS A 186 -0.71 9.45 -20.89
CA LYS A 186 -0.92 10.89 -21.03
C LYS A 186 -0.33 11.27 -22.37
N ASN A 187 -1.21 11.55 -23.34
CA ASN A 187 -0.76 12.04 -24.63
C ASN A 187 0.12 13.26 -24.36
N PRO A 188 1.34 13.31 -24.91
CA PRO A 188 2.16 14.50 -24.77
C PRO A 188 1.32 15.67 -25.25
N VAL A 189 1.37 16.77 -24.51
CA VAL A 189 0.76 18.03 -24.93
C VAL A 189 1.27 18.29 -26.34
N VAL A 190 0.36 18.26 -27.32
CA VAL A 190 0.72 18.45 -28.73
C VAL A 190 1.47 19.78 -28.79
N SER A 191 2.76 19.71 -29.13
CA SER A 191 3.56 20.91 -29.32
C SER A 191 2.82 21.80 -30.32
N THR A 192 2.73 23.09 -30.02
CA THR A 192 2.06 24.10 -30.85
C THR A 192 2.27 23.87 -32.35
N ALA A 193 1.27 24.22 -33.17
CA ALA A 193 1.32 24.05 -34.62
C ALA A 193 2.65 24.54 -35.22
N ILE A 194 3.17 23.81 -36.20
CA ILE A 194 4.38 24.18 -36.93
C ILE A 194 4.10 25.46 -37.73
N ILE A 195 4.73 26.58 -37.34
CA ILE A 195 4.65 27.87 -38.04
C ILE A 195 5.92 28.05 -38.88
N SER A 196 5.75 28.40 -40.16
CA SER A 196 6.82 28.79 -41.07
C SER A 196 6.79 30.29 -41.31
N ILE A 197 7.95 30.96 -41.25
CA ILE A 197 8.05 32.43 -41.32
C ILE A 197 8.16 32.93 -42.78
N GLY A 198 8.55 32.08 -43.73
CA GLY A 198 8.71 32.47 -45.14
C GLY A 198 8.39 31.36 -46.16
N TYR A 199 8.26 31.75 -47.43
CA TYR A 199 7.97 30.85 -48.54
C TYR A 199 9.05 29.78 -48.70
N MET A 200 8.62 28.51 -48.89
CA MET A 200 9.51 27.35 -49.08
C MET A 200 10.53 27.13 -47.96
N THR A 201 10.33 27.76 -46.78
CA THR A 201 11.20 27.55 -45.62
C THR A 201 10.91 26.22 -44.92
N ARG A 202 9.70 25.68 -45.07
CA ARG A 202 9.31 24.38 -44.53
C ARG A 202 8.22 23.73 -45.38
N LEU A 203 8.49 22.52 -45.83
CA LEU A 203 7.57 21.68 -46.59
C LEU A 203 7.11 20.51 -45.74
N GLN A 204 5.82 20.21 -45.79
CA GLN A 204 5.27 18.92 -45.39
C GLN A 204 5.23 18.04 -46.63
N MET A 205 5.88 16.87 -46.57
CA MET A 205 5.91 15.91 -47.67
C MET A 205 5.28 14.61 -47.18
N ASP A 206 4.23 14.17 -47.85
CA ASP A 206 3.50 12.95 -47.54
C ASP A 206 3.40 12.06 -48.79
N LEU A 207 3.45 10.74 -48.59
CA LEU A 207 3.20 9.77 -49.64
C LEU A 207 1.77 9.23 -49.49
N ILE A 208 0.96 9.41 -50.52
CA ILE A 208 -0.39 8.85 -50.60
C ILE A 208 -0.31 7.49 -51.27
N ASP A 209 -0.80 6.47 -50.60
CA ASP A 209 -0.84 5.09 -51.09
C ASP A 209 -1.95 4.89 -52.12
N LEU A 210 -1.56 4.54 -53.36
CA LEU A 210 -2.47 4.17 -54.45
C LEU A 210 -2.31 2.71 -54.89
N ARG A 211 -1.67 1.84 -54.10
CA ARG A 211 -1.43 0.43 -54.48
C ARG A 211 -2.70 -0.35 -54.82
N THR A 212 -3.86 0.06 -54.31
CA THR A 212 -5.15 -0.57 -54.63
C THR A 212 -5.67 -0.18 -56.02
N ARG A 213 -5.24 0.97 -56.57
CA ARG A 213 -5.64 1.52 -57.87
C ARG A 213 -4.49 2.32 -58.50
N PRO A 214 -3.39 1.66 -58.89
CA PRO A 214 -2.22 2.35 -59.43
C PRO A 214 -2.50 2.92 -60.82
N ASP A 215 -1.81 3.99 -61.19
CA ASP A 215 -1.75 4.47 -62.58
C ASP A 215 -0.50 3.87 -63.23
N LYS A 216 -0.68 2.77 -63.96
CA LYS A 216 0.41 1.98 -64.55
C LYS A 216 1.42 1.57 -63.47
N ASP A 217 2.67 2.03 -63.60
CA ASP A 217 3.77 1.72 -62.69
C ASP A 217 3.79 2.64 -61.46
N PHE A 218 2.95 3.68 -61.41
CA PHE A 218 2.90 4.65 -60.31
C PHE A 218 1.91 4.20 -59.23
N GLN A 219 2.47 3.78 -58.10
CA GLN A 219 1.71 3.25 -56.95
C GLN A 219 1.53 4.26 -55.80
N TRP A 220 2.15 5.43 -55.91
CA TRP A 220 2.20 6.43 -54.85
C TRP A 220 2.13 7.83 -55.45
N ILE A 221 1.46 8.76 -54.75
CA ILE A 221 1.56 10.19 -55.04
C ILE A 221 2.39 10.84 -53.95
N LEU A 222 3.43 11.57 -54.34
CA LEU A 222 4.13 12.47 -53.44
C LEU A 222 3.35 13.80 -53.36
N HIS A 223 2.75 14.07 -52.21
CA HIS A 223 2.10 15.34 -51.90
C HIS A 223 3.07 16.23 -51.12
N CYS A 224 3.41 17.38 -51.71
CA CYS A 224 4.30 18.36 -51.09
C CYS A 224 3.49 19.62 -50.81
N ARG A 225 3.37 20.04 -49.55
CA ARG A 225 2.66 21.26 -49.16
C ARG A 225 3.57 22.23 -48.45
N ASP A 226 3.64 23.45 -48.92
CA ASP A 226 4.36 24.53 -48.23
C ASP A 226 3.61 24.97 -46.97
N HIS A 227 4.30 25.03 -45.84
CA HIS A 227 3.69 25.48 -44.58
C HIS A 227 3.32 26.96 -44.61
N TYR A 228 3.99 27.79 -45.41
CA TYR A 228 3.77 29.25 -45.43
C TYR A 228 2.60 29.63 -46.35
N SER A 229 2.72 29.33 -47.65
CA SER A 229 1.71 29.66 -48.67
C SER A 229 0.53 28.71 -48.68
N LYS A 230 0.64 27.53 -48.04
CA LYS A 230 -0.34 26.43 -48.08
C LYS A 230 -0.56 25.81 -49.47
N TYR A 231 0.24 26.20 -50.47
CA TYR A 231 0.25 25.63 -51.82
C TYR A 231 0.71 24.18 -51.78
N SER A 232 0.08 23.33 -52.61
CA SER A 232 0.46 21.92 -52.80
C SER A 232 0.27 21.47 -54.23
#